data_AF-A0A2T8FBZ6-F1
#
_entry.id   AF-A0A2T8FBZ6-F1
#
_cell.length_a   1.000
_cell.length_b   1.000
_cell.length_c   1.000
_cell.angle_alpha   90.00
_cell.angle_beta   90.00
_cell.angle_gamma   90.00
#
_symmetry.space_group_name_H-M   'P 1'
#
loop_
_entity.id
_entity.type
_entity.pdbx_description
1 polymer ?
#
loop_
_entity_poly.entity_id
_entity_poly.type
_entity_poly.pdbx_seq_one_letter_code
_entity_poly.pdbx_strand_id
1 'polypeptide(L)'
;MTDAIPALAQRPTTIKAVRNGPLQLKGTFRLLDPNGEEYDLEGQRIVLLCRCGHSGNQPFCDSSHVRQGFTSQDRPPVCGTSEAESDDEGVA
;
A
#
# COMPACT_ATOMS: atom_id res chain seq x y z
N MET A 1 -21.80 -10.22 27.12
CA MET A 1 -21.85 -10.36 25.66
C MET A 1 -20.41 -10.29 25.20
N THR A 2 -19.74 -11.45 25.17
CA THR A 2 -18.30 -11.55 24.96
C THR A 2 -18.08 -11.83 23.49
N ASP A 3 -17.63 -10.83 22.74
CA ASP A 3 -17.13 -11.04 21.38
C ASP A 3 -15.88 -11.90 21.45
N ALA A 4 -16.07 -13.19 21.16
CA ALA A 4 -14.99 -14.13 20.94
C ALA A 4 -14.31 -13.76 19.62
N ILE A 5 -13.24 -12.97 19.68
CA ILE A 5 -12.31 -12.82 18.56
C ILE A 5 -11.58 -14.16 18.43
N PRO A 6 -11.86 -14.99 17.41
CA PRO A 6 -11.17 -16.26 17.28
C PRO A 6 -9.71 -15.94 16.93
N ALA A 7 -8.80 -16.41 17.77
CA ALA A 7 -7.37 -16.42 17.52
C ALA A 7 -7.06 -17.39 16.38
N LEU A 8 -7.44 -17.01 15.15
CA LEU A 8 -6.92 -17.65 13.96
C LEU A 8 -5.44 -17.32 13.91
N ALA A 9 -4.61 -18.35 13.89
CA ALA A 9 -3.16 -18.32 13.65
C ALA A 9 -2.84 -17.77 12.24
N GLN A 10 -3.20 -16.50 12.01
CA GLN A 10 -3.13 -15.86 10.71
C GLN A 10 -1.68 -15.47 10.46
N ARG A 11 -1.06 -16.14 9.49
CA ARG A 11 0.16 -15.65 8.85
C ARG A 11 -0.01 -14.15 8.56
N PRO A 12 1.00 -13.31 8.83
CA PRO A 12 0.84 -11.87 8.69
C PRO A 12 0.49 -11.53 7.24
N THR A 13 -0.64 -10.82 7.05
CA THR A 13 -0.92 -10.14 5.79
C THR A 13 0.19 -9.13 5.57
N THR A 14 0.97 -9.36 4.52
CA THR A 14 2.09 -8.49 4.17
C THR A 14 1.56 -7.38 3.26
N ILE A 15 1.75 -6.14 3.67
CA ILE A 15 1.49 -4.97 2.83
C ILE A 15 2.84 -4.39 2.44
N LYS A 16 3.15 -4.40 1.14
CA LYS A 16 4.40 -3.87 0.61
C LYS A 16 4.12 -2.63 -0.23
N ALA A 17 4.72 -1.50 0.14
CA ALA A 17 4.79 -0.34 -0.74
C ALA A 17 5.82 -0.63 -1.85
N VAL A 18 5.34 -0.79 -3.09
CA VAL A 18 6.23 -0.97 -4.25
C VAL A 18 6.77 0.39 -4.66
N ARG A 19 8.09 0.46 -4.93
CA ARG A 19 8.75 1.71 -5.33
C ARG A 19 8.06 2.33 -6.54
N ASN A 20 7.68 3.60 -6.43
CA ASN A 20 6.98 4.35 -7.48
C ASN A 20 5.71 3.63 -7.97
N GLY A 21 5.10 2.81 -7.12
CA GLY A 21 4.09 1.84 -7.52
C GLY A 21 2.99 1.62 -6.48
N PRO A 22 2.15 0.60 -6.72
CA PRO A 22 1.00 0.30 -5.88
C PRO A 22 1.37 -0.29 -4.52
N LEU A 23 0.36 -0.41 -3.65
CA LEU A 23 0.45 -1.23 -2.46
C LEU A 23 0.16 -2.69 -2.83
N GLN A 24 1.13 -3.57 -2.60
CA GLN A 24 0.99 -5.00 -2.82
C GLN A 24 0.56 -5.66 -1.50
N LEU A 25 -0.68 -6.13 -1.46
CA LEU A 25 -1.21 -6.95 -0.37
C LEU A 25 -0.96 -8.41 -0.72
N LYS A 26 -0.35 -9.16 0.19
CA LYS A 26 -0.12 -10.60 0.03
C LYS A 26 -0.50 -11.33 1.31
N GLY A 27 -1.40 -12.30 1.20
CA GLY A 27 -1.79 -13.12 2.34
C GLY A 27 -3.26 -13.55 2.31
N THR A 28 -3.81 -13.77 3.50
CA THR A 28 -5.23 -14.02 3.69
C THR A 28 -5.82 -12.76 4.29
N PHE A 29 -6.59 -12.02 3.50
CA PHE A 29 -7.19 -10.75 3.91
C PHE A 29 -8.58 -10.60 3.30
N ARG A 30 -9.37 -9.73 3.91
CA ARG A 30 -10.65 -9.28 3.39
C ARG A 30 -10.49 -7.81 3.03
N LEU A 31 -10.93 -7.44 1.84
CA LEU A 31 -10.97 -6.05 1.42
C LEU A 31 -12.43 -5.60 1.52
N LEU A 32 -12.67 -4.55 2.30
CA LEU A 32 -14.00 -3.99 2.52
C LEU A 32 -14.13 -2.66 1.79
N ASP A 33 -15.33 -2.38 1.30
CA ASP A 33 -15.72 -1.06 0.80
C ASP A 33 -16.06 -0.11 1.98
N PRO A 34 -16.32 1.18 1.71
CA PRO A 34 -16.73 2.13 2.75
C PRO A 34 -18.04 1.78 3.48
N ASN A 35 -18.89 0.94 2.88
CA ASN A 35 -20.15 0.49 3.45
C ASN A 35 -20.00 -0.82 4.26
N GLY A 36 -18.83 -1.47 4.21
CA GLY A 36 -18.55 -2.74 4.86
C GLY A 36 -18.81 -3.98 4.00
N GLU A 37 -19.07 -3.82 2.70
CA GLU A 37 -19.22 -4.93 1.74
C GLU A 37 -17.85 -5.47 1.32
N GLU A 38 -17.72 -6.80 1.22
CA GLU A 38 -16.47 -7.44 0.79
C GLU A 38 -16.31 -7.34 -0.74
N TYR A 39 -15.14 -6.88 -1.20
CA TYR A 39 -14.78 -6.96 -2.61
C TYR A 39 -14.62 -8.43 -3.02
N ASP A 40 -15.21 -8.81 -4.16
CA ASP A 40 -14.95 -10.11 -4.76
C ASP A 40 -13.55 -10.12 -5.38
N LEU A 41 -12.62 -10.77 -4.68
CA LEU A 41 -11.24 -10.93 -5.13
C LEU A 41 -11.03 -12.22 -5.94
N GLU A 42 -12.09 -12.98 -6.26
CA GLU A 42 -12.01 -14.23 -7.03
C GLU A 42 -10.99 -15.24 -6.44
N GLY A 43 -10.79 -15.22 -5.12
CA GLY A 43 -9.80 -16.05 -4.42
C GLY A 43 -8.35 -15.61 -4.56
N GLN A 44 -8.09 -14.42 -5.12
CA GLN A 44 -6.74 -13.85 -5.23
C GLN A 44 -6.14 -13.57 -3.85
N ARG A 45 -4.93 -14.08 -3.64
CA ARG A 45 -4.12 -13.85 -2.43
C ARG A 45 -3.13 -12.70 -2.57
N ILE A 46 -3.09 -12.10 -3.75
CA ILE A 46 -2.23 -10.96 -4.07
C ILE A 46 -3.12 -9.91 -4.73
N VAL A 47 -3.17 -8.72 -4.16
CA VAL A 47 -3.93 -7.59 -4.70
C VAL A 47 -3.02 -6.38 -4.77
N LEU A 48 -3.18 -5.58 -5.83
CA LEU A 48 -2.46 -4.33 -6.03
C LEU A 48 -3.45 -3.17 -5.85
N LEU A 49 -3.26 -2.40 -4.79
CA LEU A 49 -4.09 -1.22 -4.53
C LEU A 49 -3.42 0.04 -5.07
N CYS A 50 -4.24 0.92 -5.62
CA CYS A 50 -3.81 2.22 -6.11
C CYS A 50 -3.24 3.04 -4.95
N ARG A 51 -2.04 3.57 -5.15
CA ARG A 51 -1.41 4.55 -4.26
C ARG A 51 -1.25 5.92 -4.89
N CYS A 52 -1.25 6.00 -6.22
CA CYS A 52 -1.01 7.24 -6.97
C CYS A 52 -2.25 8.14 -7.14
N GLY A 53 -3.45 7.68 -6.78
CA GLY A 53 -4.69 8.45 -6.92
C GLY A 53 -5.24 8.58 -8.36
N HIS A 54 -4.53 8.10 -9.38
CA HIS A 54 -4.92 8.27 -10.78
C HIS A 54 -5.51 7.02 -11.45
N SER A 55 -5.76 5.96 -10.69
CA SER A 55 -6.37 4.77 -11.28
C SER A 55 -7.81 5.04 -11.70
N GLY A 56 -8.20 4.50 -12.86
CA GLY A 56 -9.60 4.46 -13.30
C GLY A 56 -10.41 3.33 -12.67
N ASN A 57 -9.76 2.38 -12.00
CA ASN A 57 -10.39 1.22 -11.35
C ASN A 57 -10.13 1.22 -9.84
N GLN A 58 -10.31 2.36 -9.18
CA GLN A 58 -10.09 2.46 -7.73
C GLN A 58 -11.03 1.50 -6.97
N PRO A 59 -10.54 0.82 -5.92
CA PRO A 59 -9.26 1.00 -5.22
C PRO A 59 -8.06 0.26 -5.82
N PHE A 60 -8.21 -0.44 -6.95
CA PHE A 60 -7.18 -1.27 -7.56
C PHE A 60 -6.19 -0.47 -8.43
N CYS A 61 -5.02 -1.04 -8.67
CA CYS A 61 -4.03 -0.46 -9.57
C CYS A 61 -4.22 -0.94 -11.02
N ASP A 62 -4.27 0.00 -11.96
CA ASP A 62 -4.42 -0.19 -13.42
C ASP A 62 -3.17 0.30 -14.20
N SER A 63 -2.01 0.33 -13.54
CA SER A 63 -0.76 0.87 -14.11
C SER A 63 -0.76 2.37 -14.43
N SER A 64 -1.78 3.14 -14.02
CA SER A 64 -1.79 4.61 -14.19
C SER A 64 -0.61 5.32 -13.52
N HIS A 65 -0.03 4.71 -12.47
CA HIS A 65 1.16 5.24 -11.80
C HIS A 65 2.37 5.42 -12.74
N VAL A 66 2.51 4.56 -13.75
CA VAL A 66 3.60 4.65 -14.74
C VAL A 66 3.37 5.84 -15.67
N ARG A 67 2.14 5.97 -16.19
CA ARG A 67 1.76 7.06 -17.12
C ARG A 67 1.85 8.43 -16.46
N GLN A 68 1.54 8.51 -15.17
CA GLN A 68 1.53 9.76 -14.41
C GLN A 68 2.89 10.09 -13.76
N GLY A 69 3.91 9.24 -13.95
CA GLY A 69 5.23 9.47 -13.36
C GLY A 69 5.21 9.52 -11.83
N PHE A 70 4.38 8.68 -11.19
CA PHE A 70 4.26 8.66 -9.73
C PHE A 70 5.61 8.36 -9.08
N THR A 71 6.06 9.24 -8.20
CA THR A 71 7.30 9.08 -7.44
C THR A 71 6.99 9.01 -5.95
N SER A 72 7.63 8.07 -5.26
CA SER A 72 7.44 7.87 -3.82
C SER A 72 8.76 7.69 -3.11
N GLN A 73 8.91 8.38 -1.98
CA GLN A 73 10.00 8.14 -1.06
C GLN A 73 9.60 6.99 -0.13
N ASP A 74 9.88 5.75 -0.55
CA ASP A 74 9.48 4.53 0.19
C ASP A 74 10.47 4.14 1.29
N ARG A 75 11.27 5.09 1.77
CA ARG A 75 12.13 4.88 2.92
C ARG A 75 11.22 4.91 4.16
N PRO A 76 11.08 3.81 4.91
CA PRO A 76 10.37 3.89 6.18
C PRO A 76 11.05 4.98 7.02
N PRO A 77 10.28 5.90 7.63
CA PRO A 77 10.87 6.94 8.46
C PRO A 77 11.67 6.24 9.55
N VAL A 78 12.97 6.51 9.62
CA VAL A 78 13.75 6.12 10.79
C VAL A 78 13.24 6.97 11.93
N CYS A 79 12.73 6.33 12.97
CA CYS A 79 12.33 7.02 14.19
C CYS A 79 13.62 7.57 14.82
N GLY A 80 13.99 8.81 14.49
CA GLY A 80 15.11 9.50 15.12
C GLY A 80 16.05 10.37 14.27
N THR A 81 15.92 10.48 12.94
CA THR A 81 16.77 11.43 12.19
C THR A 81 15.96 12.55 11.57
N SER A 82 16.07 13.73 12.19
CA SER A 82 15.86 15.01 11.53
C SER A 82 17.01 15.25 10.56
N GLU A 83 17.07 14.50 9.46
CA GLU A 83 18.08 14.70 8.42
C GLU A 83 17.35 14.82 7.10
N ALA A 84 16.86 16.04 6.86
CA ALA A 84 16.79 16.60 5.54
C ALA A 84 18.24 16.62 5.01
N GLU A 85 18.62 15.59 4.25
CA GLU A 85 19.90 15.55 3.55
C GLU A 85 19.88 16.64 2.46
N SER A 86 20.53 17.76 2.81
CA SER A 86 21.22 18.76 2.00
C SER A 86 21.43 18.44 0.52
N ASP A 87 20.86 19.30 -0.33
CA ASP A 87 21.41 19.56 -1.66
C ASP A 87 22.70 20.40 -1.52
N ASP A 88 23.79 19.78 -1.94
CA ASP A 88 25.11 20.33 -2.18
C ASP A 88 25.07 21.30 -3.37
N GLU A 89 25.10 22.61 -3.10
CA GLU A 89 25.50 23.62 -4.11
C GLU A 89 26.78 24.30 -3.65
N GLY A 90 27.90 23.65 -3.98
CA GLY A 90 29.19 24.32 -4.09
C GLY A 90 29.20 25.21 -5.33
N VAL A 91 29.21 26.52 -5.14
CA VAL A 91 29.67 27.47 -6.16
C VAL A 91 30.86 28.24 -5.60
N ALA A 92 32.01 27.99 -6.21
CA ALA A 92 33.24 28.75 -6.04
C ALA A 92 33.22 30.01 -6.92
#